data_AF-A0A954IC10-F1
#
_entry.id   AF-A0A954IC10-F1
#
_cell.length_a   1.000
_cell.length_b   1.000
_cell.length_c   1.000
_cell.angle_alpha   90.00
_cell.angle_beta   90.00
_cell.angle_gamma   90.00
#
_symmetry.space_group_name_H-M   'P 1'
#
loop_
_entity.id
_entity.type
_entity.pdbx_description
1 polymer ?
#
loop_
_entity_poly.entity_id
_entity_poly.type
_entity_poly.pdbx_seq_one_letter_code
_entity_poly.pdbx_strand_id
1 'polypeptide(L)'
;PSGFMEVGESLEEGAAREIHEEAGATVTCQTLLGIYTVPRIGQVHMLFLTDLGDSGFAAGPESLDVQLFPATLDGIPWDELAFPVNHWALRDFLTLNGRNPSMPFRETPADLLNRMSPVDFHPDFPPPQ
;
A
#
# COMPACT_ATOMS: atom_id res chain seq x y z
N PRO A 1 3.50 3.02 -4.90
CA PRO A 1 3.13 4.43 -4.66
C PRO A 1 2.78 4.71 -3.22
N SER A 2 3.77 5.26 -2.50
CA SER A 2 3.59 5.78 -1.15
C SER A 2 4.76 6.69 -0.80
N GLY A 3 4.45 7.89 -0.35
CA GLY A 3 5.42 8.81 0.22
C GLY A 3 4.83 9.66 1.32
N PHE A 4 5.57 10.68 1.74
CA PHE A 4 5.14 11.57 2.82
C PHE A 4 4.11 12.57 2.32
N MET A 5 3.11 12.86 3.16
CA MET A 5 2.22 13.97 2.90
C MET A 5 2.97 15.29 3.04
N GLU A 6 2.82 16.17 2.06
CA GLU A 6 3.42 17.49 2.03
C GLU A 6 2.54 18.55 2.71
N VAL A 7 3.12 19.72 2.97
CA VAL A 7 2.38 20.84 3.56
C VAL A 7 1.49 21.48 2.50
N GLY A 8 0.18 21.51 2.77
CA GLY A 8 -0.78 22.20 1.91
C GLY A 8 -1.54 21.30 0.95
N GLU A 9 -1.28 19.98 0.96
CA GLU A 9 -2.11 18.97 0.28
C GLU A 9 -3.04 18.26 1.26
N SER A 10 -4.16 17.75 0.73
CA SER A 10 -4.99 16.72 1.36
C SER A 10 -4.36 15.34 1.22
N LEU A 11 -4.89 14.36 1.96
CA LEU A 11 -4.43 12.97 1.89
C LEU A 11 -4.63 12.38 0.49
N GLU A 12 -5.76 12.70 -0.14
CA GLU A 12 -6.12 12.25 -1.48
C GLU A 12 -5.21 12.86 -2.53
N GLU A 13 -4.87 14.15 -2.40
CA GLU A 13 -3.91 14.84 -3.28
C GLU A 13 -2.51 14.24 -3.16
N GLY A 14 -2.03 14.01 -1.94
CA GLY A 14 -0.73 13.36 -1.71
C GLY A 14 -0.70 11.95 -2.31
N ALA A 15 -1.74 11.14 -2.08
CA ALA A 15 -1.82 9.80 -2.67
C ALA A 15 -1.82 9.84 -4.21
N ALA A 16 -2.56 10.78 -4.82
CA ALA A 16 -2.57 10.93 -6.28
C ALA A 16 -1.22 11.42 -6.82
N ARG A 17 -0.55 12.35 -6.12
CA ARG A 17 0.80 12.83 -6.46
C ARG A 17 1.81 11.68 -6.46
N GLU A 18 1.87 10.90 -5.39
CA GLU A 18 2.79 9.75 -5.28
C GLU A 18 2.53 8.70 -6.38
N ILE A 19 1.27 8.45 -6.74
CA ILE A 19 0.92 7.55 -7.86
C ILE A 19 1.42 8.10 -9.19
N HIS A 20 1.32 9.41 -9.41
CA HIS A 20 1.85 10.02 -10.61
C HIS A 20 3.39 10.02 -10.63
N GLU A 21 4.05 10.32 -9.52
CA GLU A 21 5.51 10.40 -9.39
C GLU A 21 6.20 9.03 -9.50
N GLU A 22 5.60 7.97 -8.94
CA GLU A 22 6.18 6.63 -9.00
C GLU A 22 5.69 5.81 -10.21
N ALA A 23 4.43 5.97 -10.63
CA ALA A 23 3.79 5.09 -11.61
C ALA A 23 3.19 5.82 -12.83
N GLY A 24 3.41 7.13 -12.97
CA GLY A 24 3.02 7.91 -14.14
C GLY A 24 1.52 7.96 -14.39
N ALA A 25 0.71 7.46 -13.45
CA ALA A 25 -0.72 7.30 -13.60
C ALA A 25 -1.45 8.50 -12.99
N THR A 26 -2.46 9.00 -13.70
CA THR A 26 -3.33 10.08 -13.20
C THR A 26 -4.63 9.48 -12.70
N VAL A 27 -4.82 9.52 -11.39
CA VAL A 27 -5.94 8.87 -10.72
C VAL A 27 -6.66 9.81 -9.77
N THR A 28 -7.84 9.41 -9.31
CA THR A 28 -8.54 10.07 -8.20
C THR A 28 -8.66 9.10 -7.04
N CYS A 29 -8.07 9.46 -5.90
CA CYS A 29 -8.14 8.67 -4.67
C CYS A 29 -9.39 9.09 -3.89
N GLN A 30 -10.30 8.16 -3.62
CA GLN A 30 -11.54 8.47 -2.88
C GLN A 30 -11.84 7.45 -1.78
N THR A 31 -11.44 6.20 -1.97
CA THR A 31 -11.78 5.12 -1.03
C THR A 31 -10.57 4.80 -0.18
N LEU A 32 -10.62 5.14 1.11
CA LEU A 32 -9.58 4.74 2.04
C LEU A 32 -9.67 3.24 2.30
N LEU A 33 -8.63 2.48 1.94
CA LEU A 33 -8.52 1.06 2.24
C LEU A 33 -8.37 0.88 3.76
N GLY A 34 -7.37 1.54 4.33
CA GLY A 34 -7.00 1.32 5.71
C GLY A 34 -5.95 2.28 6.23
N ILE A 35 -5.81 2.26 7.55
CA ILE A 35 -4.83 3.01 8.32
C ILE A 35 -3.95 1.99 9.05
N TYR A 36 -2.68 1.96 8.69
CA TYR A 36 -1.70 1.04 9.23
C TYR A 36 -0.65 1.81 10.02
N THR A 37 -0.42 1.41 11.27
CA THR A 37 0.50 2.11 12.16
C THR A 37 1.76 1.27 12.36
N VAL A 38 2.93 1.90 12.20
CA VAL A 38 4.24 1.26 12.43
C VAL A 38 5.01 2.08 13.48
N PRO A 39 4.66 1.93 14.78
CA PRO A 39 5.20 2.80 15.84
C PRO A 39 6.73 2.74 15.98
N ARG A 40 7.33 1.57 15.70
CA ARG A 40 8.79 1.36 15.80
C ARG A 40 9.59 2.34 14.94
N ILE A 41 9.02 2.79 13.82
CA ILE A 41 9.62 3.79 12.92
C ILE A 41 8.83 5.11 12.91
N GLY A 42 7.85 5.27 13.81
CA GLY A 42 7.08 6.51 13.97
C GLY A 42 6.18 6.87 12.79
N GLN A 43 5.69 5.88 12.02
CA GLN A 43 4.91 6.14 10.80
C GLN A 43 3.46 5.68 10.90
N VAL A 44 2.59 6.39 10.20
CA VAL A 44 1.19 6.03 9.93
C VAL A 44 1.01 6.04 8.41
N HIS A 45 0.56 4.92 7.86
CA HIS A 45 0.30 4.73 6.44
C HIS A 45 -1.19 4.75 6.21
N MET A 46 -1.68 5.68 5.39
CA MET A 46 -3.08 5.79 4.99
C MET A 46 -3.18 5.42 3.51
N LEU A 47 -3.65 4.21 3.23
CA LEU A 47 -3.63 3.67 1.86
C LEU A 47 -5.01 3.76 1.23
N PHE A 48 -5.05 4.17 -0.03
CA PHE A 48 -6.28 4.35 -0.80
C PHE A 48 -6.44 3.28 -1.87
N LEU A 49 -7.68 2.92 -2.15
CA LEU A 49 -8.09 2.24 -3.37
C LEU A 49 -8.44 3.28 -4.42
N THR A 50 -7.97 3.03 -5.62
CA THR A 50 -8.27 3.85 -6.80
C THR A 50 -8.42 2.97 -8.03
N ASP A 51 -9.13 3.48 -9.02
CA ASP A 51 -9.23 2.86 -10.34
C ASP A 51 -8.17 3.51 -11.23
N LEU A 52 -7.39 2.69 -11.92
CA LEU A 52 -6.40 3.15 -12.88
C LEU A 52 -7.07 3.80 -14.11
N GLY A 53 -8.29 3.37 -14.43
CA GLY A 53 -9.06 3.81 -15.59
C GLY A 53 -8.28 3.65 -16.90
N ASP A 54 -8.51 4.60 -17.81
CA ASP A 54 -7.82 4.65 -19.12
C ASP A 54 -6.55 5.52 -19.10
N SER A 55 -6.09 5.94 -17.91
CA SER A 55 -4.95 6.88 -17.78
C SER A 55 -3.62 6.28 -18.24
N GLY A 56 -3.54 4.96 -18.31
CA GLY A 56 -2.28 4.25 -18.52
C GLY A 56 -1.36 4.35 -17.31
N PHE A 57 -0.19 3.71 -17.40
CA PHE A 57 0.84 3.76 -16.36
C PHE A 57 2.22 3.65 -17.02
N ALA A 58 3.22 4.25 -16.39
CA ALA A 58 4.61 4.22 -16.84
C ALA A 58 5.55 4.46 -15.66
N ALA A 59 6.77 3.92 -15.70
CA ALA A 59 7.71 4.13 -14.60
C ALA A 59 8.02 5.62 -14.48
N GLY A 60 7.73 6.19 -13.31
CA GLY A 60 8.09 7.56 -13.00
C GLY A 60 9.57 7.70 -12.64
N PRO A 61 10.07 8.93 -12.39
CA PRO A 61 11.48 9.18 -12.10
C PRO A 61 12.04 8.42 -10.89
N GLU A 62 11.19 7.98 -9.97
CA GLU A 62 11.58 7.26 -8.75
C GLU A 62 11.49 5.73 -8.90
N SER A 63 10.98 5.24 -10.02
CA SER A 63 10.77 3.82 -10.27
C SER A 63 11.65 3.30 -11.41
N LEU A 64 12.25 2.13 -11.21
CA LEU A 64 13.01 1.45 -12.26
C LEU A 64 12.09 0.77 -13.28
N ASP A 65 10.95 0.26 -12.82
CA ASP A 65 9.95 -0.43 -13.62
C ASP A 65 8.59 -0.42 -12.91
N VAL A 66 7.51 -0.58 -13.68
CA VAL A 66 6.13 -0.71 -13.17
C VAL A 66 5.37 -1.73 -14.00
N GLN A 67 4.65 -2.62 -13.32
CA GLN A 67 3.90 -3.69 -13.97
C GLN A 67 2.58 -3.93 -13.24
N LEU A 68 1.61 -4.50 -13.96
CA LEU A 68 0.35 -4.97 -13.38
C LEU A 68 0.47 -6.45 -13.01
N PHE A 69 0.00 -6.77 -11.81
CA PHE A 69 -0.03 -8.13 -11.29
C PHE A 69 -1.48 -8.59 -11.07
N PRO A 70 -1.80 -9.88 -11.26
CA PRO A 70 -3.11 -10.40 -10.92
C PRO A 70 -3.39 -10.21 -9.42
N ALA A 71 -4.59 -9.70 -9.11
CA ALA A 71 -5.06 -9.51 -7.73
C ALA A 71 -5.49 -10.83 -7.08
N THR A 72 -4.57 -11.78 -7.01
CA THR A 72 -4.76 -13.11 -6.40
C THR A 72 -3.59 -13.43 -5.47
N LEU A 73 -3.78 -14.41 -4.59
CA LEU A 73 -2.74 -14.79 -3.62
C LEU A 73 -1.46 -15.29 -4.29
N ASP A 74 -1.57 -15.91 -5.46
CA ASP A 74 -0.47 -16.45 -6.28
C ASP A 74 0.04 -15.47 -7.35
N GLY A 75 -0.70 -14.41 -7.65
CA GLY A 75 -0.32 -13.40 -8.64
C GLY A 75 0.58 -12.29 -8.09
N ILE A 76 0.58 -12.11 -6.77
CA ILE A 76 1.38 -11.08 -6.09
C ILE A 76 2.78 -11.65 -5.74
N PRO A 77 3.87 -10.94 -6.08
CA PRO A 77 5.24 -11.35 -5.76
C PRO A 77 5.59 -10.99 -4.31
N TRP A 78 5.04 -11.73 -3.35
CA TRP A 78 5.16 -11.42 -1.92
C TRP A 78 6.61 -11.32 -1.43
N ASP A 79 7.49 -12.19 -1.91
CA ASP A 79 8.90 -12.24 -1.54
C ASP A 79 9.73 -11.06 -2.07
N GLU A 80 9.20 -10.30 -3.02
CA GLU A 80 9.84 -9.09 -3.58
C GLU A 80 9.33 -7.80 -2.91
N LEU A 81 8.31 -7.88 -2.05
CA LEU A 81 7.76 -6.71 -1.36
C LEU A 81 8.69 -6.23 -0.24
N ALA A 82 9.14 -4.98 -0.34
CA ALA A 82 10.14 -4.42 0.59
C ALA A 82 9.62 -4.19 2.03
N PHE A 83 8.32 -3.92 2.23
CA PHE A 83 7.80 -3.46 3.51
C PHE A 83 6.61 -4.29 4.02
N PRO A 84 6.51 -4.54 5.35
CA PRO A 84 5.38 -5.25 5.96
C PRO A 84 4.01 -4.62 5.71
N VAL A 85 3.94 -3.28 5.65
CA VAL A 85 2.67 -2.57 5.44
C VAL A 85 2.01 -2.95 4.11
N ASN A 86 2.81 -3.19 3.07
CA ASN A 86 2.33 -3.62 1.76
C ASN A 86 1.70 -5.01 1.86
N HIS A 87 2.28 -5.90 2.66
CA HIS A 87 1.73 -7.24 2.89
C HIS A 87 0.37 -7.18 3.57
N TRP A 88 0.25 -6.40 4.64
CA TRP A 88 -1.01 -6.25 5.37
C TRP A 88 -2.10 -5.66 4.49
N ALA A 89 -1.79 -4.56 3.80
CA ALA A 89 -2.74 -3.85 2.96
C ALA A 89 -3.22 -4.70 1.77
N LEU A 90 -2.31 -5.40 1.08
CA LEU A 90 -2.68 -6.28 -0.03
C LEU A 90 -3.53 -7.47 0.46
N ARG A 91 -3.23 -8.05 1.62
CA ARG A 91 -4.07 -9.11 2.20
C ARG A 91 -5.47 -8.60 2.53
N ASP A 92 -5.58 -7.42 3.14
CA ASP A 92 -6.88 -6.78 3.41
C ASP A 92 -7.64 -6.50 2.13
N PHE A 93 -6.98 -5.95 1.11
CA PHE A 93 -7.56 -5.73 -0.22
C PHE A 93 -8.11 -7.02 -0.84
N LEU A 94 -7.36 -8.13 -0.77
CA LEU A 94 -7.83 -9.42 -1.28
C LEU A 94 -9.09 -9.93 -0.56
N THR A 95 -9.29 -9.61 0.72
CA THR A 95 -10.52 -9.99 1.46
C THR A 95 -11.77 -9.27 0.94
N LEU A 96 -11.60 -8.09 0.32
CA LEU A 96 -12.71 -7.32 -0.21
C LEU A 96 -13.32 -7.95 -1.47
N ASN A 97 -12.54 -8.75 -2.21
CA ASN A 97 -12.97 -9.48 -3.40
C ASN A 97 -13.74 -8.58 -4.40
N GLY A 98 -13.11 -7.47 -4.79
CA GLY A 98 -13.66 -6.51 -5.76
C GLY A 98 -14.70 -5.54 -5.20
N ARG A 99 -14.86 -5.45 -3.88
CA ARG A 99 -15.76 -4.50 -3.21
C ARG A 99 -14.98 -3.39 -2.53
N ASN A 100 -15.66 -2.30 -2.19
CA ASN A 100 -15.09 -1.28 -1.31
C ASN A 100 -15.24 -1.70 0.16
N PRO A 101 -14.30 -1.31 1.04
CA PRO A 101 -14.45 -1.50 2.47
C PRO A 101 -15.65 -0.70 2.99
N SER A 102 -16.44 -1.28 3.90
CA SER A 102 -17.52 -0.57 4.59
C SER A 102 -17.00 0.40 5.66
N MET A 103 -15.81 0.10 6.21
CA MET A 103 -15.00 0.98 7.04
C MET A 103 -13.52 0.69 6.74
N PRO A 104 -12.64 1.69 6.86
CA PRO A 104 -11.21 1.47 6.68
C PRO A 104 -10.68 0.41 7.64
N PHE A 105 -9.80 -0.48 7.16
CA PHE A 105 -9.05 -1.40 8.02
C PHE A 105 -8.20 -0.60 9.01
N ARG A 106 -8.16 -1.03 10.27
CA ARG A 106 -7.53 -0.26 11.36
C ARG A 106 -7.06 -1.14 12.51
N GLU A 107 -6.48 -2.28 12.16
CA GLU A 107 -5.95 -3.22 13.14
C GLU A 107 -4.85 -2.61 14.01
N THR A 108 -4.73 -3.10 15.25
CA THR A 108 -3.67 -2.63 16.14
C THR A 108 -2.31 -3.13 15.65
N PRO A 109 -1.19 -2.47 16.01
CA PRO A 109 0.14 -3.00 15.73
C PRO A 109 0.34 -4.46 16.18
N ALA A 110 -0.27 -4.85 17.30
CA ALA A 110 -0.19 -6.21 17.81
C ALA A 110 -0.93 -7.20 16.89
N ASP A 111 -2.12 -6.83 16.41
CA ASP A 111 -2.89 -7.66 15.47
C ASP A 111 -2.17 -7.82 14.14
N LEU A 112 -1.61 -6.72 13.61
CA LEU A 112 -0.82 -6.72 12.38
C LEU A 112 0.43 -7.60 12.47
N LEU A 113 1.13 -7.56 13.61
CA LEU A 113 2.27 -8.45 13.89
C LEU A 113 1.85 -9.92 13.94
N ASN A 114 0.70 -10.25 14.54
CA ASN A 114 0.21 -11.62 14.60
C ASN A 114 -0.18 -12.20 13.23
N ARG A 115 -0.46 -11.34 12.25
CA ARG A 115 -0.76 -11.74 10.86
C ARG A 115 0.49 -11.93 10.00
N MET A 116 1.66 -11.54 10.49
CA MET A 116 2.91 -11.69 9.75
C MET A 116 3.40 -13.13 9.79
N SER A 117 3.79 -13.61 8.61
CA SER A 117 4.55 -14.82 8.37
C SER A 117 6.04 -14.49 8.21
N PRO A 118 6.95 -15.47 8.30
CA PRO A 118 8.39 -15.22 8.17
C PRO A 118 8.81 -14.51 6.88
N VAL A 119 8.05 -14.67 5.78
CA VAL A 119 8.33 -14.01 4.50
C VAL A 119 7.96 -12.54 4.49
N ASP A 120 7.09 -12.10 5.41
CA ASP A 120 6.67 -10.70 5.51
C ASP A 120 7.72 -9.84 6.24
N PHE A 121 8.80 -10.44 6.77
CA PHE A 121 9.90 -9.75 7.42
C PHE A 121 11.10 -9.63 6.48
N HIS A 122 11.45 -8.39 6.14
CA HIS A 122 12.72 -8.10 5.49
C HIS A 122 13.89 -8.55 6.40
N PRO A 123 14.99 -9.10 5.86
CA PRO A 123 16.14 -9.53 6.67
C PRO A 123 16.70 -8.46 7.61
N ASP A 124 16.68 -7.19 7.17
CA ASP A 124 17.12 -6.05 7.98
C ASP A 124 16.07 -5.57 9.02
N PHE A 125 14.83 -6.04 8.91
CA PHE A 125 13.73 -5.73 9.83
C PHE A 125 13.08 -7.02 10.34
N PRO A 126 13.82 -7.83 11.13
CA PRO A 126 13.33 -9.10 11.64
C PRO A 126 12.16 -8.90 12.62
N PRO A 127 11.40 -9.98 12.91
CA PRO A 127 10.30 -9.93 13.88
C PRO A 127 10.75 -9.36 15.22
N PRO A 128 9.89 -8.59 15.91
CA PRO A 128 10.16 -8.20 17.30
C PRO A 128 10.30 -9.45 18.17
N GLN A 129 11.31 -9.45 19.05
CA GLN A 129 11.55 -10.51 20.06
C GLN A 129 10.68 -10.30 21.30
#